data_AF-A0A6N7S8G6-F1
#
_entry.id   AF-A0A6N7S8G6-F1
#
_cell.length_a   1.000
_cell.length_b   1.000
_cell.length_c   1.000
_cell.angle_alpha   90.00
_cell.angle_beta   90.00
_cell.angle_gamma   90.00
#
_symmetry.space_group_name_H-M   'P 1'
#
loop_
_entity.id
_entity.type
_entity.pdbx_description
1 polymer ?
#
loop_
_entity_poly.entity_id
_entity_poly.type
_entity_poly.pdbx_seq_one_letter_code
_entity_poly.pdbx_strand_id
1 'polypeptide(L)'
;MAIARLRAKFDELDYELEIAESRLEGKREGKHEGRLEGKLEGQRTLIKLVLGKRMELSTENEKQIDSLDEQALLELTQVIDTIYTSQDLHHQIQTITKQNSRAAETILSR
;
A
#
# COMPACT_ATOMS: atom_id res chain seq x y z
N MET A 1 -50.93 -22.65 -9.36
CA MET A 1 -49.83 -22.59 -10.36
C MET A 1 -49.24 -21.18 -10.52
N ALA A 2 -50.04 -20.10 -10.54
CA ALA A 2 -49.52 -18.74 -10.75
C ALA A 2 -48.61 -18.21 -9.62
N ILE A 3 -48.94 -18.47 -8.35
CA ILE A 3 -48.18 -17.98 -7.18
C ILE A 3 -46.77 -18.58 -7.12
N ALA A 4 -46.61 -19.87 -7.44
CA ALA A 4 -45.30 -20.53 -7.45
C ALA A 4 -44.36 -19.96 -8.54
N ARG A 5 -44.91 -19.55 -9.68
CA ARG A 5 -44.13 -18.92 -10.77
C ARG A 5 -43.69 -17.51 -10.43
N LEU A 6 -44.54 -16.75 -9.73
CA LEU A 6 -44.20 -15.44 -9.19
C LEU A 6 -43.07 -15.53 -8.16
N ARG A 7 -43.15 -16.50 -7.24
CA ARG A 7 -42.11 -16.70 -6.22
C ARG A 7 -40.76 -17.08 -6.82
N ALA A 8 -40.73 -18.02 -7.76
CA ALA A 8 -39.50 -18.39 -8.47
C ALA A 8 -38.86 -17.19 -9.20
N LYS A 9 -39.68 -16.29 -9.78
CA LYS A 9 -39.20 -15.06 -10.40
C LYS A 9 -38.60 -14.06 -9.40
N PHE A 10 -39.13 -13.98 -8.19
CA PHE A 10 -38.55 -13.13 -7.15
C PHE A 10 -37.22 -13.69 -6.64
N ASP A 11 -37.15 -15.01 -6.39
CA ASP A 11 -35.91 -15.67 -5.95
C ASP A 11 -34.79 -15.55 -7.01
N GLU A 12 -35.15 -15.64 -8.30
CA GLU A 12 -34.23 -15.44 -9.43
C GLU A 12 -33.73 -13.98 -9.53
N LEU A 13 -34.60 -13.00 -9.28
CA LEU A 13 -34.21 -11.59 -9.24
C LEU A 13 -33.32 -11.25 -8.04
N ASP A 14 -33.60 -11.80 -6.87
CA ASP A 14 -32.80 -11.59 -5.67
C ASP A 14 -31.38 -12.16 -5.83
N TYR A 15 -31.26 -13.35 -6.43
CA TYR A 15 -29.95 -13.96 -6.74
C TYR A 15 -29.14 -13.12 -7.74
N GLU A 16 -29.78 -12.61 -8.80
CA GLU A 16 -29.11 -11.72 -9.76
C GLU A 16 -28.66 -10.40 -9.11
N LEU A 17 -29.44 -9.87 -8.16
CA LEU A 17 -29.09 -8.67 -7.42
C LEU A 17 -27.85 -8.90 -6.54
N GLU A 18 -27.82 -10.01 -5.79
CA GLU A 18 -26.71 -10.40 -4.91
C GLU A 18 -25.40 -10.58 -5.70
N ILE A 19 -25.47 -11.22 -6.87
CA ILE A 19 -24.33 -11.37 -7.78
C ILE A 19 -23.88 -10.01 -8.32
N ALA A 20 -24.80 -9.12 -8.69
CA ALA A 20 -24.47 -7.78 -9.18
C ALA A 20 -23.78 -6.93 -8.11
N GLU A 21 -24.27 -6.98 -6.87
CA GLU A 21 -23.68 -6.29 -5.72
C GLU A 21 -22.27 -6.81 -5.43
N SER A 22 -22.09 -8.13 -5.37
CA SER A 22 -20.78 -8.77 -5.16
C SER A 22 -19.74 -8.37 -6.23
N ARG A 23 -20.18 -8.28 -7.50
CA ARG A 23 -19.30 -7.84 -8.60
C ARG A 23 -18.95 -6.36 -8.51
N LEU A 24 -19.86 -5.52 -8.02
CA LEU A 24 -19.60 -4.10 -7.81
C LEU A 24 -18.63 -3.90 -6.65
N GLU A 25 -18.78 -4.66 -5.57
CA GLU A 25 -17.87 -4.65 -4.43
C GLU A 25 -16.45 -5.06 -4.85
N GLY A 26 -16.28 -6.22 -5.51
CA GLY A 26 -14.97 -6.66 -5.99
C GLY A 26 -14.31 -5.68 -6.98
N LYS A 27 -15.10 -4.99 -7.82
CA LYS A 27 -14.57 -3.93 -8.70
C LYS A 27 -14.11 -2.70 -7.90
N ARG A 28 -14.81 -2.35 -6.83
CA ARG A 28 -14.46 -1.21 -5.96
C ARG A 28 -13.21 -1.52 -5.16
N GLU A 29 -13.13 -2.70 -4.56
CA GLU A 29 -11.96 -3.20 -3.84
C GLU A 29 -10.73 -3.24 -4.74
N GLY A 30 -10.82 -3.92 -5.90
CA GLY A 30 -9.70 -4.01 -6.84
C GLY A 30 -9.24 -2.64 -7.37
N LYS A 31 -10.17 -1.70 -7.58
CA LYS A 31 -9.82 -0.30 -7.92
C LYS A 31 -9.13 0.41 -6.77
N HIS A 32 -9.53 0.14 -5.53
CA HIS A 32 -8.97 0.76 -4.34
C HIS A 32 -7.56 0.23 -4.04
N GLU A 33 -7.38 -1.08 -4.08
CA GLU A 33 -6.08 -1.77 -3.93
C GLU A 33 -5.10 -1.31 -5.02
N GLY A 34 -5.50 -1.37 -6.29
CA GLY A 34 -4.63 -0.91 -7.39
C GLY A 34 -4.27 0.58 -7.31
N ARG A 35 -5.16 1.42 -6.75
CA ARG A 35 -4.85 2.84 -6.51
C ARG A 35 -3.86 3.02 -5.36
N LEU A 36 -3.94 2.20 -4.31
CA LEU A 36 -3.02 2.24 -3.18
C LEU A 36 -1.64 1.74 -3.61
N GLU A 37 -1.57 0.61 -4.31
CA GLU A 37 -0.32 0.07 -4.86
C GLU A 37 0.35 1.07 -5.81
N GLY A 38 -0.41 1.66 -6.75
CA GLY A 38 0.12 2.67 -7.66
C GLY A 38 0.61 3.94 -6.95
N LYS A 39 0.01 4.31 -5.82
CA LYS A 39 0.51 5.43 -4.99
C LYS A 39 1.85 5.07 -4.33
N LEU A 40 1.96 3.87 -3.76
CA LEU A 40 3.19 3.40 -3.10
C LEU A 40 4.33 3.26 -4.12
N GLU A 41 4.06 2.69 -5.29
CA GLU A 41 5.03 2.59 -6.38
C GLU A 41 5.45 3.99 -6.87
N GLY A 42 4.51 4.92 -7.02
CA GLY A 42 4.79 6.30 -7.37
C GLY A 42 5.69 7.01 -6.33
N GLN A 43 5.44 6.78 -5.04
CA GLN A 43 6.26 7.34 -3.96
C GLN A 43 7.67 6.76 -3.94
N ARG A 44 7.82 5.43 -4.07
CA ARG A 44 9.13 4.76 -4.20
C ARG A 44 9.92 5.31 -5.38
N THR A 45 9.26 5.46 -6.53
CA THR A 45 9.86 6.01 -7.76
C THR A 45 10.34 7.44 -7.54
N LEU A 46 9.55 8.28 -6.89
CA LEU A 46 9.92 9.67 -6.61
C LEU A 46 11.11 9.75 -5.65
N ILE A 47 11.13 8.94 -4.58
CA ILE A 47 12.26 8.88 -3.65
C ILE A 47 13.54 8.46 -4.38
N LYS A 48 13.48 7.39 -5.20
CA LYS A 48 14.61 6.95 -6.02
C LYS A 48 15.09 8.05 -6.97
N LEU A 49 14.18 8.75 -7.63
CA LEU A 49 14.54 9.86 -8.53
C LEU A 49 15.24 11.01 -7.79
N VAL A 50 14.76 11.40 -6.61
CA VAL A 50 15.34 12.48 -5.81
C VAL A 50 16.73 12.09 -5.31
N LEU A 51 16.87 10.89 -4.74
CA LEU A 51 18.14 10.39 -4.23
C LEU A 51 19.15 10.15 -5.37
N GLY A 52 18.71 9.61 -6.50
CA GLY A 52 19.54 9.40 -7.69
C GLY A 52 20.12 10.68 -8.31
N LYS A 53 19.51 11.85 -8.02
CA LYS A 53 20.08 13.15 -8.40
C LYS A 53 21.17 13.63 -7.44
N ARG A 54 21.24 13.07 -6.23
CA ARG A 54 22.15 13.49 -5.15
C ARG A 54 23.32 12.53 -4.99
N MET A 55 23.07 11.24 -5.21
CA MET A 55 24.05 10.16 -5.08
C MET A 55 23.79 9.05 -6.09
N GLU A 56 24.79 8.22 -6.37
CA GLU A 56 24.59 7.02 -7.16
C GLU A 56 23.78 5.98 -6.36
N LEU A 57 22.60 5.62 -6.87
CA LEU A 57 21.80 4.55 -6.30
C LEU A 57 22.32 3.20 -6.76
N SER A 58 22.76 2.39 -5.79
CA SER A 58 23.05 0.98 -6.05
C SER A 58 21.76 0.16 -6.16
N THR A 59 21.84 -1.01 -6.77
CA THR A 59 20.73 -1.98 -6.79
C THR A 59 20.26 -2.34 -5.36
N GLU A 60 21.17 -2.34 -4.39
CA GLU A 60 20.83 -2.60 -2.99
C GLU A 60 20.02 -1.44 -2.39
N ASN A 61 20.40 -0.20 -2.66
CA ASN A 61 19.64 0.97 -2.21
C ASN A 61 18.21 0.94 -2.75
N GLU A 62 18.05 0.58 -4.03
CA GLU A 62 16.72 0.49 -4.64
C GLU A 62 15.86 -0.61 -4.00
N LYS A 63 16.45 -1.78 -3.73
CA LYS A 63 15.75 -2.87 -3.03
C LYS A 63 15.34 -2.49 -1.62
N GLN A 64 16.19 -1.74 -0.90
CA GLN A 64 15.88 -1.25 0.44
C GLN A 64 14.70 -0.28 0.42
N ILE A 65 14.58 0.57 -0.60
CA ILE A 65 13.42 1.47 -0.76
C ILE A 65 12.16 0.68 -1.15
N ASP A 66 12.31 -0.34 -2.01
CA ASP A 66 11.17 -1.16 -2.47
C ASP A 66 10.54 -1.99 -1.36
N SER A 67 11.34 -2.42 -0.38
CA SER A 67 10.86 -3.21 0.76
C SER A 67 10.17 -2.40 1.86
N LEU A 68 10.19 -1.06 1.78
CA LEU A 68 9.54 -0.21 2.79
C LEU A 68 8.01 -0.24 2.64
N ASP A 69 7.34 -0.23 3.79
CA ASP A 69 5.90 -0.02 3.89
C ASP A 69 5.52 1.47 3.73
N GLU A 70 4.21 1.75 3.70
CA GLU A 70 3.68 3.12 3.53
C GLU A 70 4.21 4.09 4.59
N GLN A 71 4.25 3.66 5.85
CA GLN A 71 4.65 4.51 6.97
C GLN A 71 6.15 4.83 6.90
N ALA A 72 6.98 3.82 6.64
CA ALA A 72 8.42 3.99 6.50
C ALA A 72 8.78 4.85 5.28
N LEU A 73 8.05 4.73 4.16
CA LEU A 73 8.22 5.60 3.00
C LEU A 73 7.87 7.06 3.32
N LEU A 74 6.81 7.29 4.10
CA LEU A 74 6.41 8.63 4.52
C LEU A 74 7.47 9.26 5.43
N GLU A 75 7.97 8.54 6.42
CA GLU A 75 9.03 9.01 7.32
C GLU A 75 10.35 9.25 6.57
N LEU A 76 10.71 8.36 5.64
CA LEU A 76 11.89 8.55 4.80
C LEU A 76 11.78 9.82 3.95
N THR A 77 10.57 10.15 3.47
CA THR A 77 10.33 11.39 2.72
C THR A 77 10.58 12.63 3.59
N GLN A 78 10.30 12.58 4.89
CA GLN A 78 10.52 13.71 5.81
C GLN A 78 12.01 13.99 6.06
N VAL A 79 12.86 12.96 5.99
CA VAL A 79 14.32 13.07 6.21
C VAL A 79 15.12 13.00 4.92
N ILE A 80 14.48 13.00 3.74
CA ILE A 80 15.15 12.79 2.45
C ILE A 80 16.23 13.83 2.16
N ASP A 81 16.06 15.06 2.67
CA ASP A 81 16.99 16.18 2.52
C ASP A 81 18.28 16.06 3.34
N THR A 82 18.34 15.08 4.26
CA THR A 82 19.56 14.78 5.03
C THR A 82 20.40 13.66 4.41
N ILE A 83 19.94 13.03 3.32
CA ILE A 83 20.56 11.85 2.73
C ILE A 83 21.43 12.25 1.54
N TYR A 84 22.75 12.05 1.66
CA TYR A 84 23.73 12.37 0.62
C TYR A 84 24.57 11.16 0.20
N THR A 85 24.58 10.09 0.99
CA THR A 85 25.33 8.86 0.71
C THR A 85 24.48 7.61 0.93
N SER A 86 24.90 6.48 0.33
CA SER A 86 24.26 5.18 0.57
C SER A 86 24.25 4.79 2.05
N GLN A 87 25.27 5.20 2.81
CA GLN A 87 25.34 4.95 4.24
C GLN A 87 24.29 5.76 5.02
N ASP A 88 24.07 7.02 4.64
CA ASP A 88 23.00 7.84 5.25
C ASP A 88 21.63 7.22 5.00
N LEU A 89 21.37 6.78 3.76
CA LEU A 89 20.13 6.11 3.40
C LEU A 89 19.90 4.86 4.26
N HIS A 90 20.93 4.00 4.34
CA HIS A 90 20.85 2.77 5.12
C HIS A 90 20.58 3.05 6.60
N HIS A 91 21.29 4.03 7.17
CA HIS A 91 21.11 4.42 8.57
C HIS A 91 19.71 4.97 8.85
N GLN A 92 19.17 5.81 7.97
CA GLN A 92 17.82 6.36 8.13
C GLN A 92 16.75 5.27 8.02
N ILE A 93 16.86 4.38 7.04
CA ILE A 93 15.95 3.24 6.89
C ILE A 93 15.96 2.36 8.14
N GLN A 94 17.15 2.01 8.66
CA GLN A 94 17.25 1.22 9.89
C GLN A 94 16.63 1.92 11.10
N THR A 95 16.83 3.23 11.22
CA THR A 95 16.28 4.03 12.31
C THR A 95 14.76 4.04 12.28
N ILE A 96 14.18 4.32 11.11
CA ILE A 96 12.73 4.34 10.86
C ILE A 96 12.11 2.97 11.16
N THR A 97 12.65 1.89 10.59
CA THR A 97 12.12 0.54 10.78
C THR A 97 12.14 0.13 12.25
N LYS A 98 13.22 0.45 12.97
CA LYS A 98 13.34 0.17 14.40
C LYS A 98 12.35 0.97 15.25
N GLN A 99 12.13 2.24 14.93
CA GLN A 99 11.15 3.08 15.61
C GLN A 99 9.73 2.54 15.43
N ASN A 100 9.39 2.10 14.21
CA ASN A 100 8.09 1.52 13.89
C ASN A 100 7.84 0.20 14.62
N SER A 101 8.83 -0.69 14.69
CA SER A 101 8.72 -1.92 15.48
C SER A 101 8.48 -1.64 16.96
N ARG A 102 9.21 -0.70 17.55
CA ARG A 102 9.08 -0.34 18.98
C ARG A 102 7.73 0.30 19.30
N ALA A 103 7.22 1.13 18.38
CA ALA A 103 5.89 1.73 18.52
C ALA A 103 4.81 0.66 18.52
N ALA A 104 4.90 -0.33 17.63
CA ALA A 104 3.96 -1.45 17.56
C ALA A 104 3.96 -2.31 18.84
N GLU A 105 5.14 -2.61 19.41
CA GLU A 105 5.27 -3.35 20.67
C GLU A 105 4.64 -2.61 21.86
N THR A 106 4.81 -1.28 21.92
CA THR A 106 4.29 -0.45 23.03
C THR A 106 2.76 -0.36 23.03
N ILE A 107 2.13 -0.46 21.85
CA ILE A 107 0.67 -0.45 21.70
C ILE A 107 0.06 -1.78 22.15
N LEU A 108 0.72 -2.90 21.87
CA LEU A 108 0.26 -4.24 22.25
C LEU A 108 0.40 -4.54 23.74
N SER A 109 1.26 -3.82 24.46
CA SER A 109 1.47 -3.97 25.90
C SER A 109 0.58 -3.08 26.77
N ARG A 110 -0.38 -2.34 26.18
CA ARG A 110 -1.34 -1.46 26.87
C ARG A 110 -2.73 -2.07 26.91
#